data_AF-A0A514ZZN2-F1
#
_entry.id   AF-A0A514ZZN2-F1
#
_cell.length_a   1.000
_cell.length_b   1.000
_cell.length_c   1.000
_cell.angle_alpha   90.00
_cell.angle_beta   90.00
_cell.angle_gamma   90.00
#
_symmetry.space_group_name_H-M   'P 1'
#
loop_
_entity.id
_entity.type
_entity.pdbx_description
1 polymer ?
#
loop_
_entity_poly.entity_id
_entity_poly.type
_entity_poly.pdbx_seq_one_letter_code
_entity_poly.pdbx_strand_id
1 'polypeptide(L)'
;MKNYIVAFALLLGSSTGMVAQTKPSSVENEKFVFLNNGTTIGMIVKAVIKADKQRLKLTDQQLPKAKEIITNAVVNYNDGVKKLKASGMNQKKLRTLAIGVEDDKVRAYKAILTPEQYTILVAQHKKVYPESKV
;
A
#
# COMPACT_ATOMS: atom_id res chain seq x y z
N MET A 1 -9.23 -17.23 -66.24
CA MET A 1 -9.86 -18.57 -66.31
C MET A 1 -9.06 -19.55 -65.46
N LYS A 2 -9.76 -20.29 -64.58
CA LYS A 2 -9.51 -21.71 -64.26
C LYS A 2 -8.26 -22.08 -63.41
N ASN A 3 -8.44 -22.01 -62.10
CA ASN A 3 -8.42 -23.11 -61.13
C ASN A 3 -7.47 -24.34 -61.29
N TYR A 4 -6.68 -24.51 -60.22
CA TYR A 4 -6.31 -25.72 -59.45
C TYR A 4 -5.46 -26.83 -60.07
N ILE A 5 -4.43 -27.26 -59.32
CA ILE A 5 -4.21 -28.64 -58.79
C ILE A 5 -2.89 -28.67 -57.97
N VAL A 6 -2.94 -28.87 -56.62
CA VAL A 6 -2.62 -30.10 -55.84
C VAL A 6 -1.09 -30.31 -55.70
N ALA A 7 -0.44 -30.64 -54.57
CA ALA A 7 -0.79 -30.99 -53.19
C ALA A 7 0.51 -30.94 -52.36
N PHE A 8 0.39 -30.72 -51.05
CA PHE A 8 1.05 -31.63 -50.11
C PHE A 8 0.32 -31.58 -48.76
N ALA A 9 -0.37 -32.67 -48.46
CA ALA A 9 -0.98 -32.95 -47.18
C ALA A 9 0.09 -33.47 -46.22
N LEU A 10 0.11 -32.98 -44.98
CA LEU A 10 0.50 -33.73 -43.77
C LEU A 10 0.25 -32.79 -42.56
N LEU A 11 -0.93 -32.88 -41.94
CA LEU A 11 -1.17 -33.64 -40.69
C LEU A 11 -0.31 -33.12 -39.52
N LEU A 12 -0.94 -32.47 -38.53
CA LEU A 12 -1.17 -33.06 -37.20
C LEU A 12 -1.87 -32.04 -36.26
N GLY A 13 -3.01 -32.50 -35.73
CA GLY A 13 -3.78 -32.04 -34.57
C GLY A 13 -3.41 -30.71 -33.90
N SER A 14 -4.17 -29.67 -34.22
CA SER A 14 -4.36 -28.53 -33.31
C SER A 14 -5.52 -28.85 -32.38
N SER A 15 -5.22 -29.54 -31.28
CA SER A 15 -6.07 -29.56 -30.10
C SER A 15 -6.34 -28.11 -29.68
N THR A 16 -7.60 -27.71 -29.74
CA THR A 16 -8.11 -26.48 -29.13
C THR A 16 -8.03 -26.62 -27.62
N GLY A 17 -6.84 -26.48 -27.06
CA GLY A 17 -6.65 -26.13 -25.67
C GLY A 17 -6.88 -24.63 -25.56
N MET A 18 -8.02 -24.24 -24.99
CA MET A 18 -8.28 -22.88 -24.56
C MET A 18 -7.10 -22.37 -23.73
N VAL A 19 -6.27 -21.50 -24.30
CA VAL A 19 -5.43 -20.61 -23.51
C VAL A 19 -6.40 -19.64 -22.88
N ALA A 20 -6.86 -19.96 -21.68
CA ALA A 20 -7.45 -19.00 -20.78
C ALA A 20 -6.40 -17.92 -20.55
N GLN A 21 -6.49 -16.85 -21.33
CA GLN A 21 -5.75 -15.63 -21.13
C GLN A 21 -6.25 -15.05 -19.81
N THR A 22 -5.63 -15.47 -18.71
CA THR A 22 -5.77 -14.82 -17.42
C THR A 22 -5.40 -13.37 -17.65
N LYS A 23 -6.42 -12.49 -17.54
CA LYS A 23 -6.23 -11.05 -17.48
C LYS A 23 -5.03 -10.76 -16.59
N PRO A 24 -4.13 -9.85 -16.97
CA PRO A 24 -3.15 -9.34 -16.02
C PRO A 24 -3.94 -8.79 -14.84
N SER A 25 -3.84 -9.48 -13.70
CA SER A 25 -4.43 -9.06 -12.44
C SER A 25 -3.93 -7.65 -12.20
N SER A 26 -4.88 -6.69 -12.23
CA SER A 26 -4.61 -5.29 -11.99
C SER A 26 -3.70 -5.16 -10.77
N VAL A 27 -2.55 -4.53 -10.98
CA VAL A 27 -1.49 -4.22 -10.00
C VAL A 27 -2.05 -3.42 -8.80
N GLU A 28 -3.30 -2.96 -8.89
CA GLU A 28 -4.04 -2.28 -7.83
C GLU A 28 -4.59 -3.22 -6.76
N ASN A 29 -4.79 -4.51 -7.05
CA ASN A 29 -5.31 -5.48 -6.08
C ASN A 29 -4.25 -6.08 -5.16
N GLU A 30 -2.96 -5.97 -5.50
CA GLU A 30 -1.87 -6.57 -4.71
C GLU A 30 -1.21 -5.59 -3.71
N LYS A 31 -1.73 -4.37 -3.56
CA LYS A 31 -1.14 -3.38 -2.64
C LYS A 31 -1.47 -3.58 -1.16
N PHE A 32 -2.21 -4.62 -0.81
CA PHE A 32 -2.58 -4.94 0.56
C PHE A 32 -1.88 -6.23 1.04
N VAL A 33 -0.56 -6.30 0.85
CA VAL A 33 0.27 -7.36 1.44
C VAL A 33 0.19 -7.24 2.96
N PHE A 34 -0.33 -8.29 3.57
CA PHE A 34 -0.46 -8.44 5.01
C PHE A 34 0.89 -8.32 5.71
N LEU A 35 0.95 -7.52 6.78
CA LEU A 35 2.13 -7.27 7.59
C LEU A 35 2.16 -8.21 8.79
N ASN A 36 2.12 -9.52 8.53
CA ASN A 36 1.96 -10.52 9.58
C ASN A 36 3.28 -11.13 10.10
N ASN A 37 4.43 -10.52 9.79
CA ASN A 37 5.70 -10.86 10.43
C ASN A 37 6.47 -9.59 10.85
N GLY A 38 7.22 -9.70 11.96
CA GLY A 38 7.98 -8.58 12.52
C GLY A 38 9.00 -7.98 11.54
N THR A 39 9.50 -8.78 10.60
CA THR A 39 10.42 -8.35 9.53
C THR A 39 9.77 -7.34 8.59
N THR A 40 8.54 -7.58 8.15
CA THR A 40 7.83 -6.68 7.23
C THR A 40 7.43 -5.38 7.92
N ILE A 41 7.01 -5.46 9.19
CA ILE A 41 6.79 -4.27 10.02
C ILE A 41 8.09 -3.46 10.13
N GLY A 42 9.21 -4.11 10.44
CA GLY A 42 10.51 -3.46 10.54
C GLY A 42 10.95 -2.78 9.24
N MET A 43 10.71 -3.40 8.07
CA MET A 43 11.02 -2.80 6.77
C MET A 43 10.16 -1.56 6.48
N ILE A 44 8.87 -1.61 6.79
CA ILE A 44 7.99 -0.45 6.59
C ILE A 44 8.35 0.68 7.54
N VAL A 45 8.59 0.38 8.82
CA VAL A 45 9.05 1.38 9.79
C VAL A 45 10.34 2.03 9.30
N LYS A 46 11.31 1.25 8.80
CA LYS A 46 12.56 1.76 8.22
C LYS A 46 12.33 2.63 6.96
N ALA A 47 11.42 2.25 6.08
CA ALA A 47 11.13 3.02 4.88
C ALA A 47 10.45 4.36 5.22
N VAL A 48 9.45 4.33 6.10
CA VAL A 48 8.72 5.52 6.54
C VAL A 48 9.63 6.45 7.33
N ILE A 49 10.43 5.95 8.28
CA ILE A 49 11.36 6.80 9.04
C ILE A 49 12.42 7.43 8.14
N LYS A 50 12.88 6.74 7.10
CA LYS A 50 13.81 7.30 6.11
C LYS A 50 13.17 8.47 5.36
N ALA A 51 11.94 8.29 4.89
CA ALA A 51 11.19 9.34 4.20
C ALA A 51 10.90 10.54 5.12
N ASP A 52 10.48 10.27 6.36
CA ASP A 52 10.17 11.31 7.35
C ASP A 52 11.43 12.05 7.81
N LYS A 53 12.58 11.36 7.98
CA LYS A 53 13.87 12.01 8.28
C LYS A 53 14.27 12.99 7.19
N GLN A 54 14.09 12.63 5.92
CA GLN A 54 14.40 13.52 4.80
C GLN A 54 13.40 14.69 4.70
N ARG A 55 12.10 14.41 4.79
CA ARG A 55 11.04 15.40 4.58
C ARG A 55 10.94 16.40 5.73
N LEU A 56 10.97 15.89 6.96
CA LEU A 56 10.77 16.68 8.17
C LEU A 56 12.09 17.13 8.80
N LYS A 57 13.24 16.68 8.29
CA LYS A 57 14.56 16.93 8.88
C LYS A 57 14.57 16.54 10.36
N LEU A 58 14.11 15.32 10.66
CA LEU A 58 14.02 14.83 12.04
C LEU A 58 15.41 14.82 12.70
N THR A 59 15.50 15.39 13.90
CA THR A 59 16.71 15.33 14.71
C THR A 59 16.89 13.93 15.29
N ASP A 60 18.12 13.57 15.67
CA ASP A 60 18.39 12.26 16.24
C ASP A 60 17.67 12.04 17.59
N GLN A 61 17.32 13.13 18.30
CA GLN A 61 16.48 13.08 19.50
C GLN A 61 15.01 12.74 19.20
N GLN A 62 14.49 13.14 18.04
CA GLN A 62 13.12 12.87 17.62
C GLN A 62 12.95 11.43 17.08
N LEU A 63 14.02 10.82 16.56
CA LEU A 63 13.97 9.53 15.87
C LEU A 63 13.42 8.36 16.70
N PRO A 64 13.78 8.15 17.98
CA PRO A 64 13.25 7.05 18.77
C PRO A 64 11.72 7.11 18.88
N LYS A 65 11.17 8.30 19.17
CA LYS A 65 9.73 8.47 19.33
C LYS A 65 8.99 8.43 18.00
N ALA A 66 9.58 8.97 16.93
CA ALA A 66 9.04 8.83 15.57
C ALA A 66 8.93 7.35 15.15
N LYS A 67 9.95 6.52 15.44
CA LYS A 67 9.91 5.07 15.17
C LYS A 67 8.78 4.39 15.94
N GLU A 68 8.59 4.72 17.20
CA GLU A 68 7.49 4.19 18.03
C GLU A 68 6.13 4.55 17.42
N ILE A 69 5.91 5.83 17.08
CA ILE A 69 4.68 6.33 16.46
C ILE A 69 4.37 5.57 15.15
N ILE A 70 5.37 5.43 14.27
CA ILE A 70 5.21 4.69 13.01
C ILE A 70 4.92 3.21 13.28
N THR A 71 5.62 2.59 14.22
CA THR A 71 5.42 1.17 14.55
C THR A 71 3.99 0.92 15.03
N ASN A 72 3.49 1.76 15.93
CA ASN A 72 2.12 1.69 16.43
C ASN A 72 1.10 1.88 15.29
N ALA A 73 1.33 2.83 14.38
CA ALA A 73 0.47 3.02 13.22
C ALA A 73 0.44 1.78 12.30
N VAL A 74 1.60 1.18 12.03
CA VAL A 74 1.71 -0.03 11.20
C VAL A 74 0.98 -1.22 11.84
N VAL A 75 1.14 -1.41 13.15
CA VAL A 75 0.44 -2.47 13.91
C VAL A 75 -1.08 -2.23 13.89
N ASN A 76 -1.53 -1.01 14.19
CA ASN A 76 -2.95 -0.65 14.19
C ASN A 76 -3.59 -0.85 12.81
N TYR A 77 -2.88 -0.49 11.74
CA TYR A 77 -3.33 -0.77 10.38
C TYR A 77 -3.49 -2.28 10.15
N ASN A 78 -2.48 -3.08 10.47
CA ASN A 78 -2.53 -4.54 10.28
C ASN A 78 -3.69 -5.17 11.06
N ASP A 79 -3.91 -4.76 12.31
CA ASP A 79 -5.01 -5.26 13.13
C ASP A 79 -6.38 -4.80 12.64
N GLY A 80 -6.49 -3.57 12.15
CA GLY A 80 -7.70 -3.10 11.47
C GLY A 80 -8.01 -3.91 10.22
N VAL A 81 -6.99 -4.22 9.41
CA VAL A 81 -7.15 -5.03 8.19
C VAL A 81 -7.59 -6.46 8.55
N LYS A 82 -7.07 -7.07 9.63
CA LYS A 82 -7.56 -8.37 10.15
C LYS A 82 -9.06 -8.31 10.48
N LYS A 83 -9.50 -7.29 11.21
CA LYS A 83 -10.91 -7.09 11.56
C LYS A 83 -11.78 -6.88 10.33
N LEU A 84 -11.28 -6.15 9.32
CA LEU A 84 -11.99 -5.96 8.06
C LEU A 84 -12.12 -7.25 7.26
N LYS A 85 -11.10 -8.12 7.25
CA LYS A 85 -11.21 -9.44 6.60
C LYS A 85 -12.32 -10.28 7.23
N ALA A 86 -12.42 -10.27 8.56
CA ALA A 86 -13.44 -11.01 9.29
C ALA A 86 -14.87 -10.45 9.07
N SER A 87 -15.01 -9.14 8.86
CA SER A 87 -16.30 -8.43 8.77
C SER A 87 -16.73 -8.02 7.36
N GLY A 88 -16.03 -8.53 6.33
CA GLY A 88 -16.27 -8.18 4.93
C GLY A 88 -15.51 -6.91 4.53
N MET A 89 -14.35 -7.12 3.91
CA MET A 89 -13.44 -6.07 3.45
C MET A 89 -13.88 -5.52 2.09
N ASN A 90 -13.81 -4.20 1.92
CA ASN A 90 -13.90 -3.55 0.63
C ASN A 90 -12.99 -2.32 0.60
N GLN A 91 -12.79 -1.75 -0.58
CA GLN A 91 -11.88 -0.61 -0.78
C GLN A 91 -12.27 0.62 0.04
N LYS A 92 -13.57 0.90 0.19
CA LYS A 92 -14.05 2.02 1.02
C LYS A 92 -13.65 1.84 2.48
N LYS A 93 -13.89 0.66 3.06
CA LYS A 93 -13.53 0.34 4.45
C LYS A 93 -12.00 0.37 4.66
N LEU A 94 -11.23 -0.15 3.70
CA LEU A 94 -9.77 -0.08 3.73
C LEU A 94 -9.26 1.36 3.69
N ARG A 95 -9.81 2.19 2.80
CA ARG A 95 -9.48 3.61 2.69
C ARG A 95 -9.80 4.35 3.99
N THR A 96 -10.99 4.15 4.57
CA THR A 96 -11.37 4.72 5.86
C THR A 96 -10.42 4.30 6.99
N LEU A 97 -10.04 3.03 7.04
CA LEU A 97 -9.05 2.53 8.01
C LEU A 97 -7.69 3.22 7.81
N ALA A 98 -7.19 3.30 6.58
CA ALA A 98 -5.91 3.92 6.27
C ALA A 98 -5.87 5.40 6.69
N ILE A 99 -6.92 6.17 6.35
CA ILE A 99 -7.03 7.59 6.77
C ILE A 99 -7.04 7.70 8.29
N GLY A 100 -7.84 6.88 8.98
CA GLY A 100 -7.95 6.96 10.44
C GLY A 100 -6.60 6.70 11.13
N VAL A 101 -5.88 5.66 10.70
CA VAL A 101 -4.56 5.34 11.23
C VAL A 101 -3.55 6.43 10.92
N GLU A 102 -3.55 6.97 9.71
CA GLU A 102 -2.65 8.06 9.32
C GLU A 102 -2.99 9.37 10.06
N ASP A 103 -4.28 9.68 10.29
CA ASP A 103 -4.73 10.82 11.08
C ASP A 103 -4.25 10.73 12.54
N ASP A 104 -4.36 9.55 13.15
CA ASP A 104 -3.83 9.28 14.50
C ASP A 104 -2.31 9.43 14.54
N LYS A 105 -1.61 8.90 13.52
CA LYS A 105 -0.15 9.03 13.39
C LYS A 105 0.27 10.50 13.32
N VAL A 106 -0.38 11.30 12.47
CA VAL A 106 -0.08 12.74 12.36
C VAL A 106 -0.31 13.43 13.68
N ARG A 107 -1.45 13.20 14.36
CA ARG A 107 -1.72 13.79 15.68
C ARG A 107 -0.65 13.41 16.72
N ALA A 108 -0.18 12.17 16.73
CA ALA A 108 0.89 11.74 17.63
C ALA A 108 2.23 12.45 17.35
N TYR A 109 2.54 12.73 16.08
CA TYR A 109 3.74 13.48 15.71
C TYR A 109 3.76 14.91 16.26
N LYS A 110 2.60 15.52 16.54
CA LYS A 110 2.50 16.89 17.06
C LYS A 110 3.32 17.09 18.35
N ALA A 111 3.45 16.06 19.18
CA ALA A 111 4.17 16.13 20.45
C ALA A 111 5.69 16.14 20.30
N ILE A 112 6.22 15.73 19.14
CA ILE A 112 7.67 15.61 18.92
C ILE A 112 8.21 16.55 17.85
N LEU A 113 7.34 17.11 17.00
CA LEU A 113 7.74 18.00 15.92
C LEU A 113 7.68 19.47 16.34
N THR A 114 8.53 20.29 15.73
CA THR A 114 8.34 21.75 15.77
C THR A 114 7.07 22.15 15.00
N PRO A 115 6.50 23.34 15.24
CA PRO A 115 5.32 23.81 14.49
C PRO A 115 5.51 23.80 12.96
N GLU A 116 6.72 24.14 12.50
CA GLU A 116 7.08 24.15 11.07
C GLU A 116 7.10 22.73 10.49
N GLN A 117 7.78 21.79 11.17
CA GLN A 117 7.80 20.38 10.80
C GLN A 117 6.39 19.78 10.76
N TYR A 118 5.57 20.11 11.77
CA TYR A 118 4.19 19.64 11.85
C TYR A 118 3.34 20.17 10.70
N THR A 119 3.51 21.45 10.32
CA THR A 119 2.83 22.05 9.18
C THR A 119 3.18 21.33 7.87
N ILE A 120 4.47 21.00 7.66
CA ILE A 120 4.92 20.22 6.49
C ILE A 120 4.27 18.83 6.49
N LEU A 121 4.22 18.16 7.65
CA LEU A 121 3.60 16.85 7.78
C LEU A 121 2.10 16.91 7.43
N VAL A 122 1.35 17.86 8.00
CA VAL A 122 -0.09 18.03 7.76
C VAL A 122 -0.37 18.36 6.30
N ALA A 123 0.41 19.25 5.68
CA ALA A 123 0.25 19.59 4.27
C ALA A 123 0.43 18.37 3.37
N GLN A 124 1.48 17.56 3.63
CA GLN A 124 1.70 16.32 2.88
C GLN A 124 0.60 15.29 3.12
N HIS A 125 0.13 15.17 4.36
CA HIS A 125 -0.95 14.26 4.73
C HIS A 125 -2.24 14.60 3.96
N LYS A 126 -2.64 15.87 3.95
CA LYS A 126 -3.82 16.35 3.21
C LYS A 126 -3.70 16.21 1.70
N LYS A 127 -2.47 16.23 1.16
CA LYS A 127 -2.24 15.94 -0.27
C LYS A 127 -2.58 14.49 -0.64
N VAL A 128 -2.33 13.54 0.27
CA VAL A 128 -2.59 12.10 0.05
C VAL A 128 -4.01 11.71 0.51
N TYR A 129 -4.51 12.38 1.55
CA TYR A 129 -5.81 12.18 2.16
C TYR A 129 -6.55 13.53 2.27
N PRO A 130 -7.10 14.06 1.17
CA PRO A 130 -7.89 15.30 1.21
C PRO A 130 -9.07 15.25 2.19
N GLU A 131 -9.58 14.06 2.47
CA GLU A 131 -10.67 13.77 3.40
C GLU A 131 -10.24 13.67 4.89
N SER A 132 -8.95 13.88 5.18
CA SER A 132 -8.39 13.87 6.54
C SER A 132 -9.00 14.94 7.44
N LYS A 133 -9.08 14.65 8.75
CA LYS A 133 -9.63 15.56 9.76
C LYS A 133 -8.56 16.28 10.60
N VAL A 134 -7.27 16.18 10.24
CA VAL A 134 -6.16 16.73 11.02
C VAL A 134 -5.83 18.18 10.67
#